data_AF-A0A363NQB5-F1
#
_entry.id   AF-A0A363NQB5-F1
#
_cell.length_a   1.000
_cell.length_b   1.000
_cell.length_c   1.000
_cell.angle_alpha   90.00
_cell.angle_beta   90.00
_cell.angle_gamma   90.00
#
_symmetry.space_group_name_H-M   'P 1'
#
loop_
_entity.id
_entity.type
_entity.pdbx_description
1 polymer ?
#
loop_
_entity_poly.entity_id
_entity_poly.type
_entity_poly.pdbx_seq_one_letter_code
_entity_poly.pdbx_strand_id
1 'polypeptide(L)'
;MKTLVKRIIGTMSIGVMTLGISLSANAQSIKSEKEVKNQKEVKAAKDTKIVRANQTWYFTGTSSDNPTDPSKYSTSLPAGKSCSSLPYQTVCELQAPANPSNSSQPDMNYIAFGSETVQQRIEDALETLDPSETPQENETVTAFRKH
;
A
#
# COMPACT_ATOMS: atom_id res chain seq x y z
N MET A 1 -40.88 36.32 18.88
CA MET A 1 -40.59 36.55 20.31
C MET A 1 -39.94 35.30 20.86
N LYS A 2 -38.85 35.50 21.61
CA LYS A 2 -38.06 34.48 22.30
C LYS A 2 -38.83 34.00 23.54
N THR A 3 -38.81 32.71 23.84
CA THR A 3 -38.74 32.22 25.25
C THR A 3 -38.22 30.79 25.30
N LEU A 4 -36.97 30.66 25.74
CA LEU A 4 -36.34 29.47 26.29
C LEU A 4 -36.85 29.23 27.72
N VAL A 5 -37.27 28.01 28.05
CA VAL A 5 -37.42 27.47 29.43
C VAL A 5 -37.18 25.95 29.31
N LYS A 6 -36.02 25.33 29.64
CA LYS A 6 -35.23 25.19 30.87
C LYS A 6 -35.86 24.24 31.91
N ARG A 7 -35.38 22.98 32.01
CA ARG A 7 -34.97 22.26 33.24
C ARG A 7 -34.71 20.76 33.00
N ILE A 8 -33.51 20.33 33.39
CA ILE A 8 -33.04 18.94 33.54
C ILE A 8 -33.31 18.53 34.99
N ILE A 9 -33.84 17.32 35.24
CA ILE A 9 -33.86 16.48 36.47
C ILE A 9 -34.83 15.33 36.11
N GLY A 10 -34.59 14.03 36.18
CA GLY A 10 -33.48 13.22 36.69
C GLY A 10 -34.07 11.83 37.00
N THR A 11 -33.46 10.76 36.50
CA THR A 11 -33.59 9.40 37.09
C THR A 11 -32.29 8.65 36.81
N MET A 12 -31.37 8.65 37.78
CA MET A 12 -30.27 7.68 37.82
C MET A 12 -30.87 6.30 38.11
N SER A 13 -30.84 5.39 37.14
CA SER A 13 -31.06 3.97 37.40
C SER A 13 -29.72 3.31 37.71
N ILE A 14 -29.56 2.96 38.98
CA ILE A 14 -28.51 2.11 39.53
C ILE A 14 -28.76 0.67 39.04
N GLY A 15 -27.73 0.02 38.51
CA GLY A 15 -27.81 -1.36 38.01
C GLY A 15 -26.52 -2.15 38.25
N VAL A 16 -26.35 -2.58 39.51
CA VAL A 16 -25.66 -3.80 40.00
C VAL A 16 -24.21 -4.08 39.53
N MET A 17 -23.27 -3.98 40.49
CA MET A 17 -21.96 -4.65 40.44
C MET A 17 -22.16 -6.17 40.53
N THR A 18 -21.63 -6.92 39.56
CA THR A 18 -21.35 -8.35 39.72
C THR A 18 -19.85 -8.59 39.75
N LEU A 19 -19.31 -8.71 40.97
CA LEU A 19 -18.04 -9.36 41.24
C LEU A 19 -18.20 -10.86 40.98
N GLY A 20 -17.44 -11.40 40.03
CA GLY A 20 -17.37 -12.82 39.77
C GLY A 20 -15.95 -13.21 39.40
N ILE A 21 -15.10 -13.43 40.40
CA ILE A 21 -13.84 -14.17 40.23
C ILE A 21 -14.22 -15.64 40.25
N SER A 22 -13.98 -16.35 39.16
CA SER A 22 -13.92 -17.81 39.15
C SER A 22 -12.57 -18.24 38.58
N LEU A 23 -11.57 -18.36 39.48
CA LEU A 23 -10.37 -19.14 39.24
C LEU A 23 -10.74 -20.62 39.36
N SER A 24 -11.09 -21.27 38.24
CA SER A 24 -11.17 -22.73 38.19
C SER A 24 -9.77 -23.28 37.91
N ALA A 25 -9.10 -23.73 38.98
CA ALA A 25 -7.90 -24.55 38.91
C ALA A 25 -8.31 -26.03 38.82
N ASN A 26 -8.10 -26.65 37.66
CA ASN A 26 -8.16 -28.11 37.47
C ASN A 26 -7.80 -28.41 36.00
N ALA A 27 -7.05 -29.44 35.64
CA ALA A 27 -6.10 -30.34 36.26
C ALA A 27 -5.45 -31.03 35.05
N GLN A 28 -4.22 -31.51 35.21
CA GLN A 28 -3.48 -32.20 34.17
C GLN A 28 -4.21 -33.42 33.59
N SER A 29 -3.88 -33.68 32.32
CA SER A 29 -3.82 -34.99 31.66
C SER A 29 -5.14 -35.57 31.14
N ILE A 30 -5.21 -35.80 29.82
CA ILE A 30 -5.19 -37.15 29.23
C ILE A 30 -4.98 -37.03 27.71
N LYS A 31 -4.27 -38.03 27.21
CA LYS A 31 -3.68 -38.27 25.89
C LYS A 31 -4.73 -38.68 24.83
N SER A 32 -4.34 -38.46 23.58
CA SER A 32 -4.75 -39.17 22.35
C SER A 32 -6.02 -38.77 21.56
N GLU A 33 -5.72 -38.35 20.33
CA GLU A 33 -6.30 -38.78 19.06
C GLU A 33 -7.64 -38.19 18.56
N LYS A 34 -7.46 -37.17 17.70
CA LYS A 34 -7.90 -37.14 16.30
C LYS A 34 -9.41 -37.09 16.05
N GLU A 35 -9.96 -35.86 15.98
CA GLU A 35 -10.96 -35.53 14.97
C GLU A 35 -10.77 -34.11 14.42
N VAL A 36 -10.92 -34.03 13.11
CA VAL A 36 -10.74 -32.87 12.25
C VAL A 36 -11.87 -31.88 12.44
N LYS A 37 -11.55 -30.60 12.73
CA LYS A 37 -12.39 -29.50 12.24
C LYS A 37 -11.58 -28.24 12.03
N ASN A 38 -11.10 -28.14 10.80
CA ASN A 38 -10.90 -26.94 9.99
C ASN A 38 -11.50 -25.66 10.62
N GLN A 39 -10.76 -25.03 11.54
CA GLN A 39 -10.98 -23.63 11.89
C GLN A 39 -9.99 -22.84 11.06
N LYS A 40 -10.54 -22.30 9.98
CA LYS A 40 -9.96 -21.25 9.17
C LYS A 40 -9.63 -20.11 10.13
N GLU A 41 -8.41 -20.12 10.67
CA GLU A 41 -7.79 -18.96 11.29
C GLU A 41 -7.75 -17.89 10.19
N VAL A 42 -8.78 -17.06 10.16
CA VAL A 42 -8.70 -15.74 9.58
C VAL A 42 -7.72 -15.01 10.48
N LYS A 43 -6.43 -15.21 10.20
CA LYS A 43 -5.38 -14.28 10.55
C LYS A 43 -5.82 -12.98 9.89
N ALA A 44 -6.52 -12.14 10.64
CA ALA A 44 -6.54 -10.71 10.40
C ALA A 44 -5.07 -10.28 10.52
N ALA A 45 -4.36 -10.42 9.40
CA ALA A 45 -3.08 -9.79 9.18
C ALA A 45 -3.37 -8.31 9.41
N LYS A 46 -2.97 -7.85 10.58
CA LYS A 46 -2.90 -6.44 10.90
C LYS A 46 -1.83 -5.92 9.97
N ASP A 47 -2.24 -5.53 8.76
CA ASP A 47 -1.44 -4.85 7.75
C ASP A 47 -0.94 -3.57 8.39
N THR A 48 0.16 -3.73 9.12
CA THR A 48 0.99 -2.62 9.52
C THR A 48 1.63 -2.22 8.22
N LYS A 49 0.94 -1.36 7.45
CA LYS A 49 1.48 -0.72 6.26
C LYS A 49 2.76 -0.05 6.73
N ILE A 50 3.90 -0.71 6.53
CA ILE A 50 5.20 -0.10 6.78
C ILE A 50 5.29 0.95 5.69
N VAL A 51 4.88 2.19 6.02
CA VAL A 51 4.99 3.34 5.14
C VAL A 51 6.48 3.64 5.05
N ARG A 52 7.13 2.97 4.09
CA ARG A 52 8.50 3.28 3.70
C ARG A 52 8.45 4.57 2.89
N ALA A 53 9.40 5.47 3.14
CA ALA A 53 9.49 6.71 2.40
C ALA A 53 9.65 6.39 0.91
N ASN A 54 8.83 7.04 0.08
CA ASN A 54 9.02 7.00 -1.36
C ASN A 54 10.30 7.77 -1.71
N GLN A 55 10.98 7.30 -2.74
CA GLN A 55 12.09 8.01 -3.35
C GLN A 55 11.87 8.06 -4.86
N THR A 56 12.51 9.04 -5.48
CA THR A 56 12.46 9.24 -6.93
C THR A 56 13.38 8.25 -7.63
N TRP A 57 12.83 7.53 -8.60
CA TRP A 57 13.54 6.60 -9.46
C TRP A 57 13.39 7.02 -10.91
N TYR A 58 14.49 6.96 -11.65
CA TYR A 58 14.53 7.26 -13.07
C TYR A 58 14.75 5.99 -13.86
N PHE A 59 13.91 5.75 -14.86
CA PHE A 59 14.10 4.63 -15.78
C PHE A 59 15.40 4.84 -16.56
N THR A 60 16.27 3.85 -16.59
CA THR A 60 17.56 3.83 -17.30
C THR A 60 17.52 2.96 -18.55
N GLY A 61 16.41 2.22 -18.76
CA GLY A 61 16.20 1.34 -19.91
C GLY A 61 15.88 2.05 -21.23
N THR A 62 15.89 1.24 -22.28
CA THR A 62 15.51 1.54 -23.67
C THR A 62 14.11 1.03 -24.00
N SER A 63 13.60 1.26 -25.23
CA SER A 63 12.22 0.88 -25.64
C SER A 63 11.99 -0.61 -25.65
N SER A 64 13.08 -1.37 -25.71
CA SER A 64 13.07 -2.82 -25.67
C SER A 64 13.13 -3.36 -24.23
N ASP A 65 13.39 -2.51 -23.25
CA ASP A 65 13.47 -2.90 -21.84
C ASP A 65 12.11 -2.81 -21.17
N ASN A 66 11.86 -3.72 -20.24
CA ASN A 66 10.60 -3.73 -19.50
C ASN A 66 10.62 -2.65 -18.40
N PRO A 67 9.69 -1.66 -18.43
CA PRO A 67 9.55 -0.66 -17.37
C PRO A 67 9.07 -1.23 -16.03
N THR A 68 8.62 -2.48 -15.96
CA THR A 68 8.36 -3.14 -14.66
C THR A 68 9.59 -3.85 -14.08
N ASP A 69 10.73 -3.85 -14.79
CA ASP A 69 11.98 -4.39 -14.26
C ASP A 69 12.64 -3.40 -13.27
N PRO A 70 12.72 -3.71 -11.97
CA PRO A 70 13.34 -2.85 -10.97
C PRO A 70 14.83 -2.57 -11.24
N SER A 71 15.51 -3.44 -11.99
CA SER A 71 16.93 -3.27 -12.32
C SER A 71 17.18 -2.18 -13.37
N LYS A 72 16.12 -1.70 -14.02
CA LYS A 72 16.17 -0.61 -15.01
C LYS A 72 15.90 0.76 -14.39
N TYR A 73 16.08 0.90 -13.08
CA TYR A 73 15.87 2.16 -12.37
C TYR A 73 17.12 2.60 -11.62
N SER A 74 17.30 3.92 -11.52
CA SER A 74 18.37 4.56 -10.75
C SER A 74 17.82 5.77 -10.01
N THR A 75 18.42 6.13 -8.87
CA THR A 75 18.07 7.37 -8.15
C THR A 75 18.67 8.62 -8.82
N SER A 76 19.51 8.44 -9.84
CA SER A 76 20.09 9.52 -10.64
C SER A 76 19.49 9.55 -12.05
N LEU A 77 19.08 10.73 -12.49
CA LEU A 77 18.63 10.95 -13.86
C LEU A 77 19.82 10.72 -14.82
N PRO A 78 19.69 9.85 -15.83
CA PRO A 78 20.76 9.62 -16.80
C PRO A 78 21.18 10.92 -17.50
N ALA A 79 22.48 11.13 -17.66
CA ALA A 79 23.01 12.33 -18.32
C ALA A 79 22.44 12.47 -19.74
N GLY A 80 21.90 13.65 -20.08
CA GLY A 80 21.32 13.93 -21.39
C GLY A 80 19.91 13.38 -21.62
N LYS A 81 19.27 12.78 -20.60
CA LYS A 81 17.84 12.41 -20.65
C LYS A 81 17.01 13.43 -19.85
N SER A 82 15.82 13.73 -20.35
CA SER A 82 14.82 14.57 -19.65
C SER A 82 13.48 13.83 -19.58
N CYS A 83 12.83 13.93 -18.42
CA CYS A 83 11.50 13.36 -18.17
C CYS A 83 10.35 14.23 -18.68
N SER A 84 10.62 15.14 -19.61
CA SER A 84 9.62 16.03 -20.20
C SER A 84 9.83 16.14 -21.70
N SER A 85 10.23 15.02 -22.32
CA SER A 85 10.48 14.95 -23.76
C SER A 85 9.31 14.29 -24.48
N LEU A 86 8.72 15.04 -25.42
CA LEU A 86 7.68 14.57 -26.34
C LEU A 86 8.28 13.90 -27.59
N PRO A 87 7.58 12.92 -28.21
CA PRO A 87 6.37 12.25 -27.73
C PRO A 87 6.66 11.30 -26.57
N TYR A 88 5.70 11.13 -25.67
CA TYR A 88 5.82 10.22 -24.53
C TYR A 88 5.70 8.77 -24.99
N GLN A 89 6.70 7.95 -24.70
CA GLN A 89 6.75 6.55 -25.14
C GLN A 89 7.07 5.57 -24.00
N THR A 90 7.64 6.05 -22.91
CA THR A 90 8.02 5.21 -21.76
C THR A 90 7.97 5.99 -20.47
N VAL A 91 7.92 5.27 -19.36
CA VAL A 91 8.08 5.81 -18.01
C VAL A 91 9.46 6.46 -17.89
N CYS A 92 9.50 7.67 -17.32
CA CYS A 92 10.75 8.34 -17.00
C CYS A 92 11.01 8.37 -15.50
N GLU A 93 10.01 8.73 -14.71
CA GLU A 93 10.12 8.93 -13.27
C GLU A 93 9.09 8.08 -12.52
N LEU A 94 9.54 7.45 -11.44
CA LEU A 94 8.71 6.71 -10.50
C LEU A 94 8.92 7.19 -9.05
N GLN A 95 7.83 7.21 -8.29
CA GLN A 95 7.81 7.35 -6.85
C GLN A 95 7.48 6.01 -6.20
N ALA A 96 8.49 5.37 -5.61
CA ALA A 96 8.35 4.07 -4.97
C ALA A 96 9.36 3.91 -3.82
N PRO A 97 9.07 3.13 -2.77
CA PRO A 97 10.04 2.85 -1.73
C PRO A 97 11.16 1.94 -2.24
N ALA A 98 12.29 1.92 -1.55
CA ALA A 98 13.37 0.98 -1.83
C ALA A 98 12.94 -0.47 -1.58
N ASN A 99 13.39 -1.39 -2.43
CA ASN A 99 13.22 -2.83 -2.21
C ASN A 99 13.98 -3.23 -0.92
N PRO A 100 13.33 -3.97 0.00
CA PRO A 100 13.91 -4.28 1.30
C PRO A 100 15.08 -5.28 1.19
N SER A 101 15.12 -6.05 0.10
CA SER A 101 16.22 -6.98 -0.22
C SER A 101 17.28 -6.35 -1.10
N ASN A 102 17.00 -5.22 -1.77
CA ASN A 102 17.94 -4.49 -2.61
C ASN A 102 17.64 -2.99 -2.61
N SER A 103 18.27 -2.23 -1.73
CA SER A 103 18.01 -0.79 -1.59
C SER A 103 18.37 0.05 -2.82
N SER A 104 19.10 -0.52 -3.78
CA SER A 104 19.47 0.13 -5.04
C SER A 104 18.38 0.04 -6.11
N GLN A 105 17.23 -0.55 -5.78
CA GLN A 105 16.11 -0.74 -6.70
C GLN A 105 14.78 -0.36 -6.05
N PRO A 106 13.78 0.08 -6.84
CA PRO A 106 12.41 0.28 -6.35
C PRO A 106 11.76 -1.05 -5.95
N ASP A 107 10.88 -1.00 -4.96
CA ASP A 107 10.05 -2.13 -4.57
C ASP A 107 8.80 -2.23 -5.45
N MET A 108 8.89 -3.03 -6.51
CA MET A 108 7.78 -3.25 -7.44
C MET A 108 6.58 -3.96 -6.81
N ASN A 109 6.78 -4.68 -5.71
CA ASN A 109 5.72 -5.40 -4.98
C ASN A 109 5.09 -4.58 -3.85
N TYR A 110 5.59 -3.36 -3.60
CA TYR A 110 5.01 -2.51 -2.58
C TYR A 110 3.63 -2.04 -3.01
N ILE A 111 2.66 -2.14 -2.09
CA ILE A 111 1.31 -1.62 -2.29
C ILE A 111 1.36 -0.09 -2.23
N ALA A 112 1.35 0.55 -3.40
CA ALA A 112 1.46 1.99 -3.55
C ALA A 112 0.15 2.69 -3.15
N PHE A 113 -0.96 2.24 -3.74
CA PHE A 113 -2.29 2.81 -3.53
C PHE A 113 -3.36 1.72 -3.43
N GLY A 114 -4.23 1.79 -2.42
CA GLY A 114 -5.28 0.78 -2.22
C GLY A 114 -4.71 -0.63 -2.08
N SER A 115 -4.96 -1.48 -3.08
CA SER A 115 -4.43 -2.84 -3.22
C SER A 115 -3.48 -3.01 -4.41
N GLU A 116 -3.15 -1.92 -5.11
CA GLU A 116 -2.32 -1.94 -6.33
C GLU A 116 -0.84 -1.82 -5.96
N THR A 117 -0.02 -2.67 -6.56
CA THR A 117 1.43 -2.61 -6.41
C THR A 117 2.04 -1.54 -7.32
N VAL A 118 3.27 -1.12 -7.01
CA VAL A 118 4.04 -0.22 -7.88
C VAL A 118 4.11 -0.76 -9.31
N GLN A 119 4.30 -2.07 -9.49
CA GLN A 119 4.27 -2.70 -10.81
C GLN A 119 2.94 -2.50 -11.54
N GLN A 120 1.81 -2.78 -10.89
CA GLN A 120 0.49 -2.64 -11.51
C GLN A 120 0.23 -1.19 -11.94
N ARG A 121 0.62 -0.23 -11.10
CA ARG A 121 0.51 1.21 -11.40
C ARG A 121 1.36 1.65 -12.59
N ILE A 122 2.49 0.97 -12.83
CA ILE A 122 3.33 1.19 -14.02
C ILE A 122 2.64 0.63 -15.26
N GLU A 123 2.10 -0.59 -15.17
CA GLU A 123 1.36 -1.23 -16.26
C GLU A 123 0.15 -0.38 -16.66
N ASP A 124 -0.67 0.06 -15.70
CA ASP A 124 -1.83 0.93 -15.94
C ASP A 124 -1.42 2.24 -16.62
N ALA A 125 -0.34 2.86 -16.15
CA ALA A 125 0.20 4.08 -16.75
C ALA A 125 0.66 3.87 -18.20
N LEU A 126 1.25 2.72 -18.51
CA LEU A 126 1.66 2.34 -19.86
C LEU A 126 0.48 2.01 -20.77
N GLU A 127 -0.62 1.49 -20.24
CA GLU A 127 -1.85 1.30 -21.02
C GLU A 127 -2.48 2.65 -21.42
N THR A 128 -2.30 3.70 -20.61
CA THR A 128 -2.73 5.06 -20.95
C THR A 128 -1.75 5.86 -21.83
N LEU A 129 -0.58 5.29 -22.13
CA LEU A 129 0.43 5.94 -22.97
C LEU A 129 -0.01 5.92 -24.44
N ASP A 130 -0.85 6.88 -24.80
CA ASP A 130 -1.14 7.19 -26.20
C ASP A 130 -0.10 8.21 -26.73
N PRO A 131 0.64 7.90 -27.82
CA PRO A 131 1.63 8.81 -28.40
C PRO A 131 1.02 10.11 -28.97
N SER A 132 -0.30 10.19 -29.08
CA SER A 132 -1.04 11.37 -29.56
C SER A 132 -1.56 12.29 -28.45
N GLU A 133 -1.48 11.87 -27.17
CA GLU A 133 -1.95 12.65 -26.02
C GLU A 133 -0.91 12.76 -24.89
N THR A 134 -1.22 13.58 -23.89
CA THR A 134 -0.43 13.66 -22.66
C THR A 134 -0.80 12.45 -21.80
N PRO A 135 0.11 11.52 -21.49
CA PRO A 135 -0.20 10.32 -20.72
C PRO A 135 -0.64 10.70 -19.31
N GLN A 136 -1.53 9.89 -18.73
CA GLN A 136 -2.04 10.15 -17.40
C GLN A 136 -1.00 9.72 -16.35
N GLU A 137 -0.41 10.71 -15.68
CA GLU A 137 0.43 10.48 -14.51
C GLU A 137 -0.39 9.97 -13.32
N ASN A 138 0.27 9.26 -12.41
CA ASN A 138 -0.35 8.75 -11.20
C ASN A 138 0.62 8.90 -10.01
N GLU A 139 0.17 8.62 -8.77
CA GLU A 139 1.01 8.80 -7.57
C GLU A 139 2.34 8.01 -7.59
N THR A 140 2.46 7.01 -8.46
CA THR A 140 3.64 6.18 -8.65
C THR A 140 4.42 6.55 -9.91
N VAL A 141 3.76 6.85 -11.03
CA VAL A 141 4.40 7.27 -12.29
C VAL A 141 4.22 8.77 -12.45
N THR A 142 5.28 9.53 -12.15
CA THR A 142 5.23 10.99 -12.08
C THR A 142 5.72 11.69 -13.33
N ALA A 143 6.34 10.98 -14.27
CA ALA A 143 6.74 11.57 -15.55
C ALA A 143 7.03 10.51 -16.63
N PHE A 144 6.88 10.92 -17.89
CA PHE A 144 7.16 10.11 -19.07
C PHE A 144 8.18 10.78 -19.99
N ARG A 145 8.82 10.00 -20.87
CA ARG A 145 9.78 10.53 -21.83
C ARG A 145 9.68 9.88 -23.20
N LYS A 146 10.30 10.53 -24.18
CA LYS A 146 10.68 9.94 -25.46
C LYS A 146 11.83 8.96 -25.24
N HIS A 147 11.83 7.85 -25.99
CA HIS A 147 12.93 6.89 -25.94
C HIS A 147 14.25 7.44 -26.48
#